data_AF-A0A3M2CEG0-F1
#
_entry.id   AF-A0A3M2CEG0-F1
#
_cell.length_a   1.000
_cell.length_b   1.000
_cell.length_c   1.000
_cell.angle_alpha   90.00
_cell.angle_beta   90.00
_cell.angle_gamma   90.00
#
_symmetry.space_group_name_H-M   'P 1'
#
loop_
_entity.id
_entity.type
_entity.pdbx_description
1 polymer ?
#
loop_
_entity_poly.entity_id
_entity_poly.type
_entity_poly.pdbx_seq_one_letter_code
_entity_poly.pdbx_strand_id
1 'polypeptide(L)'
;MTRRATRISWRVVTGWVRRNGVGGAREKTPRHGAGGALGLARGGVLNSAGAESCGAAMFGAVLTGLGRYHGRPGWEGRRMGKRANWQPRDFKSLDDLKRALDAIESAHQAGTLRAEGGWSAGQILEHCSRLMKMSLDGFGEVRAPAVIRALGSMLFKPRLGKSHMKPGIKLPSSAAALLPPDEVSVEDGLAALRGQLARIDAGEKMTHASPVLGKMTHEQWVLLHLDHCRMHFGFLRY
;
A
#
# COMPACT_ATOMS: atom_id res chain seq x y z
N MET A 1 -37.54 14.87 -37.40
CA MET A 1 -37.32 16.32 -37.18
C MET A 1 -36.26 16.49 -36.12
N THR A 2 -35.21 17.22 -36.48
CA THR A 2 -33.91 17.39 -35.81
C THR A 2 -33.93 18.52 -34.77
N ARG A 3 -33.08 18.40 -33.74
CA ARG A 3 -32.27 19.44 -33.03
C ARG A 3 -31.90 18.92 -31.62
N ARG A 4 -30.75 19.17 -31.02
CA ARG A 4 -29.39 19.60 -31.41
C ARG A 4 -28.56 19.36 -30.15
N ALA A 5 -27.45 18.62 -30.25
CA ALA A 5 -26.50 18.45 -29.16
C ALA A 5 -25.64 19.71 -29.01
N THR A 6 -25.54 20.24 -27.79
CA THR A 6 -24.67 21.37 -27.46
C THR A 6 -23.28 20.84 -27.10
N ARG A 7 -22.30 21.15 -27.95
CA ARG A 7 -20.87 20.83 -27.77
C ARG A 7 -20.24 21.90 -26.89
N ILE A 8 -19.70 21.51 -25.73
CA ILE A 8 -18.86 22.37 -24.89
C ILE A 8 -17.40 22.13 -25.32
N SER A 9 -16.74 23.21 -25.75
CA SER A 9 -15.36 23.25 -26.22
C SER A 9 -14.48 23.86 -25.13
N TRP A 10 -13.45 23.13 -24.70
CA TRP A 10 -12.39 23.66 -23.85
C TRP A 10 -11.20 24.06 -24.72
N ARG A 11 -10.90 25.37 -24.77
CA ARG A 11 -9.71 25.91 -25.40
C ARG A 11 -8.51 25.73 -24.47
N VAL A 12 -7.46 25.13 -25.02
CA VAL A 12 -6.10 25.10 -24.50
C VAL A 12 -5.52 26.51 -24.57
N VAL A 13 -4.98 27.02 -23.45
CA VAL A 13 -4.13 28.22 -23.43
C VAL A 13 -2.69 27.76 -23.20
N THR A 14 -1.90 27.76 -24.28
CA THR A 14 -0.44 27.69 -24.25
C THR A 14 0.10 29.13 -24.19
N GLY A 15 0.78 29.47 -23.09
CA GLY A 15 1.45 30.76 -22.90
C GLY A 15 2.96 30.57 -22.73
N TRP A 16 3.69 30.87 -23.81
CA TRP A 16 5.14 30.85 -23.94
C TRP A 16 5.69 32.20 -23.44
N VAL A 17 6.69 32.22 -22.54
CA VAL A 17 7.51 33.43 -22.29
C VAL A 17 8.99 33.07 -22.40
N ARG A 18 9.68 33.96 -23.11
CA ARG A 18 11.01 33.82 -23.70
C ARG A 18 12.08 34.42 -22.78
N ARG A 19 13.27 33.82 -22.88
CA ARG A 19 14.62 34.21 -22.40
C ARG A 19 14.95 35.72 -22.41
N ASN A 20 15.82 36.15 -21.48
CA ASN A 20 17.23 36.54 -21.77
C ASN A 20 18.00 36.97 -20.51
N GLY A 21 19.29 36.65 -20.46
CA GLY A 21 20.25 37.18 -19.47
C GLY A 21 21.60 36.46 -19.55
N VAL A 22 22.64 37.17 -20.02
CA VAL A 22 23.97 36.69 -20.44
C VAL A 22 25.04 37.19 -19.46
N GLY A 23 26.13 36.42 -19.30
CA GLY A 23 27.46 36.87 -18.82
C GLY A 23 27.95 36.10 -17.58
N GLY A 24 29.19 35.61 -17.45
CA GLY A 24 30.40 35.62 -18.29
C GLY A 24 31.61 35.10 -17.47
N ALA A 25 32.65 34.62 -18.18
CA ALA A 25 34.07 34.41 -17.79
C ALA A 25 34.45 33.32 -16.74
N ARG A 26 35.20 32.27 -17.14
CA ARG A 26 36.67 32.01 -16.98
C ARG A 26 37.12 31.93 -15.50
N GLU A 27 37.86 30.91 -15.03
CA GLU A 27 39.22 30.55 -15.45
C GLU A 27 39.74 29.22 -14.81
N LYS A 28 40.53 28.49 -15.62
CA LYS A 28 41.62 27.50 -15.45
C LYS A 28 41.91 26.74 -14.12
N THR A 29 42.21 25.45 -14.34
CA THR A 29 42.96 24.42 -13.58
C THR A 29 44.47 24.80 -13.39
N PRO A 30 45.43 24.00 -12.80
CA PRO A 30 45.44 22.53 -12.54
C PRO A 30 46.29 21.98 -11.35
N ARG A 31 46.43 20.62 -11.32
CA ARG A 31 47.48 19.73 -10.71
C ARG A 31 47.33 19.34 -9.22
N HIS A 32 47.75 18.18 -8.71
CA HIS A 32 48.34 16.90 -9.19
C HIS A 32 48.34 15.89 -8.00
N GLY A 33 48.47 14.58 -8.28
CA GLY A 33 48.99 13.54 -7.35
C GLY A 33 48.02 12.38 -7.12
N ALA A 34 48.07 11.23 -7.80
CA ALA A 34 49.10 10.18 -7.97
C ALA A 34 49.19 9.17 -6.80
N GLY A 35 49.09 7.88 -7.14
CA GLY A 35 49.41 6.70 -6.31
C GLY A 35 48.17 5.91 -5.88
N GLY A 36 47.99 4.61 -6.15
CA GLY A 36 48.89 3.58 -6.68
C GLY A 36 48.08 2.31 -7.00
N ALA A 37 48.71 1.43 -7.77
CA ALA A 37 48.14 0.20 -8.34
C ALA A 37 48.26 -1.02 -7.40
N LEU A 38 47.67 -2.13 -7.87
CA LEU A 38 47.72 -3.57 -7.48
C LEU A 38 46.30 -4.05 -7.11
N GLY A 39 45.76 -5.16 -7.62
CA GLY A 39 46.31 -6.29 -8.35
C GLY A 39 45.46 -7.51 -7.99
N LEU A 40 44.80 -8.09 -8.99
CA LEU A 40 44.16 -9.41 -9.09
C LEU A 40 44.24 -10.39 -7.89
N ALA A 41 43.11 -10.99 -7.49
CA ALA A 41 42.85 -12.43 -7.66
C ALA A 41 41.50 -12.91 -7.08
N ARG A 42 40.78 -13.66 -7.94
CA ARG A 42 40.01 -14.90 -7.70
C ARG A 42 39.21 -15.13 -6.41
N GLY A 43 37.93 -15.43 -6.64
CA GLY A 43 37.34 -16.71 -6.20
C GLY A 43 36.56 -16.70 -4.90
N GLY A 44 35.25 -16.95 -4.98
CA GLY A 44 34.43 -17.19 -3.79
C GLY A 44 32.94 -17.09 -4.07
N VAL A 45 32.39 -18.07 -4.80
CA VAL A 45 30.95 -18.33 -4.80
C VAL A 45 30.59 -18.81 -3.40
N LEU A 46 30.00 -17.94 -2.59
CA LEU A 46 29.38 -18.30 -1.31
C LEU A 46 27.86 -18.27 -1.48
N ASN A 47 27.33 -19.48 -1.65
CA ASN A 47 25.93 -19.79 -1.34
C ASN A 47 25.61 -19.29 0.06
N SER A 48 24.67 -18.34 0.16
CA SER A 48 23.94 -18.07 1.40
C SER A 48 22.46 -18.31 1.15
N ALA A 49 22.11 -19.59 1.02
CA ALA A 49 20.79 -20.07 1.38
C ALA A 49 20.61 -19.86 2.89
N GLY A 50 19.67 -19.00 3.29
CA GLY A 50 19.33 -18.83 4.71
C GLY A 50 19.06 -17.40 5.15
N ALA A 51 18.08 -16.71 4.55
CA ALA A 51 17.53 -15.48 5.12
C ALA A 51 16.00 -15.36 4.94
N GLU A 52 15.32 -16.47 4.66
CA GLU A 52 13.86 -16.53 4.56
C GLU A 52 13.27 -17.12 5.86
N SER A 53 13.02 -16.28 6.88
CA SER A 53 11.96 -16.57 7.89
C SER A 53 11.77 -15.52 8.99
N CYS A 54 12.74 -14.66 9.33
CA CYS A 54 12.58 -13.80 10.52
C CYS A 54 11.71 -12.54 10.37
N GLY A 55 11.16 -12.25 9.18
CA GLY A 55 10.34 -11.04 8.97
C GLY A 55 8.84 -11.19 9.30
N ALA A 56 8.31 -12.42 9.29
CA ALA A 56 6.87 -12.68 9.38
C ALA A 56 6.34 -12.89 10.82
N ALA A 57 7.23 -13.03 11.81
CA ALA A 57 6.87 -13.41 13.17
C ALA A 57 6.45 -12.23 14.08
N MET A 58 6.73 -10.97 13.72
CA MET A 58 6.59 -9.84 14.66
C MET A 58 5.21 -9.17 14.70
N PHE A 59 4.27 -9.58 13.85
CA PHE A 59 2.85 -9.27 14.05
C PHE A 59 2.07 -10.40 14.77
N GLY A 60 2.69 -11.58 14.92
CA GLY A 60 2.03 -12.76 15.49
C GLY A 60 2.35 -13.06 16.96
N ALA A 61 3.35 -12.41 17.57
CA ALA A 61 3.98 -12.93 18.79
C ALA A 61 3.84 -12.09 20.07
N VAL A 62 2.92 -11.11 20.17
CA VAL A 62 2.79 -10.32 21.43
C VAL A 62 1.36 -10.21 21.97
N LEU A 63 0.40 -11.01 21.49
CA LEU A 63 -0.94 -11.05 22.07
C LEU A 63 -1.45 -12.48 22.25
N THR A 64 -0.67 -13.31 22.94
CA THR A 64 -1.18 -14.53 23.58
C THR A 64 -1.95 -14.17 24.85
N GLY A 65 -3.12 -13.56 24.67
CA GLY A 65 -4.18 -13.54 25.66
C GLY A 65 -5.24 -14.55 25.23
N LEU A 66 -5.32 -15.68 25.94
CA LEU A 66 -6.30 -16.74 25.72
C LEU A 66 -7.73 -16.23 25.98
N GLY A 67 -8.33 -15.58 25.00
CA GLY A 67 -9.77 -15.33 24.94
C GLY A 67 -10.37 -16.24 23.87
N ARG A 68 -11.20 -17.21 24.28
CA ARG A 68 -12.05 -17.97 23.37
C ARG A 68 -12.99 -16.98 22.66
N TYR A 69 -12.68 -16.65 21.42
CA TYR A 69 -13.64 -15.98 20.54
C TYR A 69 -14.74 -17.01 20.22
N HIS A 70 -15.91 -16.85 20.83
CA HIS A 70 -17.09 -17.59 20.43
C HIS A 70 -17.47 -17.11 19.03
N GLY A 71 -17.29 -17.99 18.04
CA GLY A 71 -17.62 -17.71 16.65
C GLY A 71 -19.06 -17.23 16.50
N ARG A 72 -19.26 -16.22 15.66
CA ARG A 72 -20.59 -15.74 15.27
C ARG A 72 -21.37 -16.86 14.57
N PRO A 73 -22.65 -17.10 14.88
CA PRO A 73 -23.46 -18.12 14.19
C PRO A 73 -23.56 -17.81 12.68
N GLY A 74 -23.31 -18.80 11.81
CA GLY A 74 -23.40 -18.68 10.35
C GLY A 74 -22.10 -18.92 9.55
N TRP A 75 -20.96 -19.15 10.21
CA TRP A 75 -19.66 -19.39 9.57
C TRP A 75 -19.33 -20.87 9.28
N GLU A 76 -20.33 -21.75 9.38
CA GLU A 76 -20.12 -23.20 9.40
C GLU A 76 -19.81 -23.74 8.00
N GLY A 77 -18.57 -24.20 7.79
CA GLY A 77 -18.30 -25.28 6.84
C GLY A 77 -17.57 -24.99 5.54
N ARG A 78 -17.01 -23.79 5.28
CA ARG A 78 -15.97 -23.70 4.22
C ARG A 78 -14.64 -24.19 4.76
N ARG A 79 -14.31 -25.46 4.49
CA ARG A 79 -12.95 -26.00 4.57
C ARG A 79 -12.01 -24.98 3.92
N MET A 80 -11.20 -24.29 4.72
CA MET A 80 -10.14 -23.40 4.24
C MET A 80 -9.08 -24.30 3.57
N GLY A 81 -9.30 -24.61 2.30
CA GLY A 81 -8.31 -25.28 1.46
C GLY A 81 -7.00 -24.50 1.50
N LYS A 82 -5.88 -25.24 1.49
CA LYS A 82 -4.50 -24.74 1.42
C LYS A 82 -4.44 -23.36 0.76
N ARG A 83 -4.21 -22.30 1.56
CA ARG A 83 -3.99 -20.90 1.11
C ARG A 83 -4.77 -20.59 -0.17
N ALA A 84 -6.09 -20.31 -0.05
CA ALA A 84 -6.93 -19.77 -1.13
C ALA A 84 -6.08 -18.95 -2.11
N ASN A 85 -6.12 -19.25 -3.42
CA ASN A 85 -5.09 -19.02 -4.47
C ASN A 85 -4.43 -17.62 -4.49
N TRP A 86 -3.89 -17.14 -3.38
CA TRP A 86 -3.51 -15.75 -3.19
C TRP A 86 -2.34 -15.44 -4.10
N GLN A 87 -2.52 -14.44 -4.94
CA GLN A 87 -1.52 -13.99 -5.89
C GLN A 87 -1.24 -12.52 -5.62
N PRO A 88 -0.10 -12.16 -5.00
CA PRO A 88 0.18 -10.77 -4.67
C PRO A 88 0.15 -9.90 -5.93
N ARG A 89 -0.40 -8.69 -5.80
CA ARG A 89 -0.31 -7.69 -6.87
C ARG A 89 1.02 -6.93 -6.79
N ASP A 90 1.38 -6.24 -7.87
CA ASP A 90 2.66 -5.53 -7.98
C ASP A 90 2.52 -4.02 -8.30
N PHE A 91 1.76 -3.30 -7.48
CA PHE A 91 1.54 -1.86 -7.67
C PHE A 91 2.78 -1.05 -7.32
N LYS A 92 3.48 -0.41 -8.26
CA LYS A 92 4.69 0.40 -7.97
C LYS A 92 4.37 1.84 -7.58
N SER A 93 3.16 2.30 -7.87
CA SER A 93 2.72 3.68 -7.69
C SER A 93 1.23 3.75 -7.33
N LEU A 94 0.77 4.92 -6.86
CA LEU A 94 -0.67 5.18 -6.68
C LEU A 94 -1.43 5.12 -8.00
N ASP A 95 -0.79 5.42 -9.14
CA ASP A 95 -1.41 5.31 -10.45
C ASP A 95 -1.60 3.84 -10.89
N ASP A 96 -0.70 2.93 -10.50
CA ASP A 96 -0.93 1.49 -10.68
C ASP A 96 -2.15 1.02 -9.88
N LEU A 97 -2.29 1.53 -8.65
CA LEU A 97 -3.44 1.23 -7.82
C LEU A 97 -4.74 1.77 -8.46
N LYS A 98 -4.75 3.01 -8.96
CA LYS A 98 -5.92 3.58 -9.68
C LYS A 98 -6.31 2.73 -10.89
N ARG A 99 -5.34 2.34 -11.73
CA ARG A 99 -5.59 1.43 -12.87
C ARG A 99 -6.19 0.09 -12.43
N ALA A 100 -5.76 -0.44 -11.28
CA ALA A 100 -6.35 -1.64 -10.73
C ALA A 100 -7.80 -1.43 -10.29
N LEU A 101 -8.17 -0.26 -9.75
CA LEU A 101 -9.56 0.05 -9.42
C LEU A 101 -10.44 0.12 -10.67
N ASP A 102 -9.94 0.69 -11.76
CA ASP A 102 -10.67 0.76 -13.04
C ASP A 102 -10.89 -0.65 -13.62
N ALA A 103 -9.91 -1.53 -13.51
CA ALA A 103 -10.03 -2.93 -13.92
C ALA A 103 -11.02 -3.71 -13.03
N ILE A 104 -11.00 -3.49 -11.72
CA ILE A 104 -11.95 -4.09 -10.77
C ILE A 104 -13.37 -3.64 -11.07
N GLU A 105 -13.59 -2.34 -11.30
CA GLU A 105 -14.89 -1.81 -11.68
C GLU A 105 -15.38 -2.42 -12.99
N SER A 106 -14.51 -2.50 -14.01
CA SER A 106 -14.85 -3.11 -15.30
C SER A 106 -15.25 -4.59 -15.14
N ALA A 107 -14.50 -5.36 -14.35
CA ALA A 107 -14.82 -6.76 -14.07
C ALA A 107 -16.10 -6.93 -13.25
N HIS A 108 -16.39 -5.98 -12.34
CA HIS A 108 -17.62 -5.96 -11.58
C HIS A 108 -18.83 -5.74 -12.49
N GLN A 109 -18.77 -4.73 -13.36
CA GLN A 109 -19.83 -4.45 -14.33
C GLN A 109 -20.03 -5.58 -15.34
N ALA A 110 -18.97 -6.31 -15.68
CA ALA A 110 -19.03 -7.49 -16.53
C ALA A 110 -19.50 -8.77 -15.80
N GLY A 111 -19.69 -8.73 -14.48
CA GLY A 111 -20.05 -9.90 -13.67
C GLY A 111 -18.93 -10.95 -13.55
N THR A 112 -17.69 -10.61 -13.90
CA THR A 112 -16.52 -11.49 -13.88
C THR A 112 -15.66 -11.34 -12.62
N LEU A 113 -15.85 -10.28 -11.84
CA LEU A 113 -15.15 -10.06 -10.57
C LEU A 113 -15.40 -11.20 -9.58
N ARG A 114 -14.34 -11.78 -9.02
CA ARG A 114 -14.42 -12.79 -7.95
C ARG A 114 -13.49 -12.42 -6.80
N ALA A 115 -13.96 -12.63 -5.58
CA ALA A 115 -13.14 -12.55 -4.37
C ALA A 115 -12.86 -13.96 -3.84
N GLU A 116 -11.60 -14.23 -3.55
CA GLU A 116 -11.13 -15.48 -2.97
C GLU A 116 -10.76 -15.24 -1.50
N GLY A 117 -11.31 -16.02 -0.57
CA GLY A 117 -11.05 -15.86 0.86
C GLY A 117 -12.32 -15.53 1.64
N GLY A 118 -12.13 -14.92 2.82
CA GLY A 118 -13.23 -14.66 3.76
C GLY A 118 -13.94 -13.32 3.57
N TRP A 119 -13.39 -12.40 2.79
CA TRP A 119 -13.93 -11.06 2.57
C TRP A 119 -14.47 -10.91 1.15
N SER A 120 -15.58 -10.18 1.01
CA SER A 120 -16.09 -9.75 -0.28
C SER A 120 -15.16 -8.73 -0.94
N ALA A 121 -15.34 -8.48 -2.24
CA ALA A 121 -14.57 -7.45 -2.94
C ALA A 121 -14.82 -6.05 -2.36
N GLY A 122 -16.08 -5.71 -2.05
CA GLY A 122 -16.42 -4.45 -1.38
C GLY A 122 -15.73 -4.29 -0.03
N GLN A 123 -15.69 -5.36 0.78
CA GLN A 123 -14.99 -5.35 2.07
C GLN A 123 -13.47 -5.15 1.93
N ILE A 124 -12.85 -5.78 0.93
CA ILE A 124 -11.42 -5.58 0.64
C ILE A 124 -11.14 -4.11 0.28
N LEU A 125 -11.94 -3.53 -0.60
CA LEU A 125 -11.79 -2.16 -1.06
C LEU A 125 -11.99 -1.15 0.07
N GLU A 126 -13.04 -1.31 0.87
CA GLU A 126 -13.26 -0.50 2.07
C GLU A 126 -12.07 -0.65 3.02
N HIS A 127 -11.68 -1.86 3.39
CA HIS A 127 -10.59 -2.06 4.35
C HIS A 127 -9.31 -1.30 3.96
N CYS A 128 -8.94 -1.32 2.68
CA CYS A 128 -7.82 -0.52 2.16
C CYS A 128 -8.10 1.00 2.25
N SER A 129 -9.30 1.45 1.89
CA SER A 129 -9.72 2.86 2.03
C SER A 129 -9.63 3.34 3.47
N ARG A 130 -10.15 2.57 4.43
CA ARG A 130 -10.17 2.92 5.84
C ARG A 130 -8.78 3.18 6.40
N LEU A 131 -7.80 2.32 6.12
CA LEU A 131 -6.43 2.53 6.58
C LEU A 131 -5.83 3.80 5.97
N MET A 132 -6.11 4.06 4.68
CA MET A 132 -5.68 5.28 4.00
C MET A 132 -6.32 6.52 4.62
N LYS A 133 -7.62 6.50 4.86
CA LYS A 133 -8.35 7.55 5.57
C LYS A 133 -7.74 7.84 6.94
N MET A 134 -7.46 6.82 7.74
CA MET A 134 -6.86 7.01 9.08
C MET A 134 -5.45 7.61 9.03
N SER A 135 -4.69 7.38 7.95
CA SER A 135 -3.40 8.05 7.76
C SER A 135 -3.50 9.54 7.41
N LEU A 136 -4.65 9.97 6.88
CA LEU A 136 -5.00 11.36 6.59
C LEU A 136 -5.69 12.06 7.77
N ASP A 137 -6.61 11.37 8.46
CA ASP A 137 -7.48 11.96 9.48
C ASP A 137 -7.04 11.65 10.92
N GLY A 138 -6.17 10.66 11.09
CA GLY A 138 -5.69 10.19 12.39
C GLY A 138 -6.31 8.87 12.86
N PHE A 139 -5.70 8.31 13.91
CA PHE A 139 -6.05 7.01 14.50
C PHE A 139 -6.73 7.14 15.88
N GLY A 140 -7.16 8.36 16.25
CA GLY A 140 -7.61 8.66 17.61
C GLY A 140 -6.53 8.37 18.66
N GLU A 141 -6.93 7.80 19.80
CA GLU A 141 -6.04 7.45 20.91
C GLU A 141 -5.44 6.03 20.81
N VAL A 142 -5.73 5.30 19.73
CA VAL A 142 -5.28 3.91 19.56
C VAL A 142 -3.77 3.87 19.33
N ARG A 143 -3.03 3.27 20.26
CA ARG A 143 -1.58 3.07 20.14
C ARG A 143 -1.18 1.70 20.66
N ALA A 144 -0.28 1.03 19.94
CA ALA A 144 0.35 -0.18 20.45
C ALA A 144 1.34 0.16 21.58
N PRO A 145 1.67 -0.80 22.46
CA PRO A 145 2.70 -0.62 23.49
C PRO A 145 4.03 -0.13 22.91
N ALA A 146 4.78 0.67 23.67
CA ALA A 146 6.00 1.33 23.20
C ALA A 146 7.04 0.35 22.62
N VAL A 147 7.18 -0.83 23.24
CA VAL A 147 8.08 -1.91 22.78
C VAL A 147 7.69 -2.40 21.38
N ILE A 148 6.39 -2.62 21.13
CA ILE A 148 5.89 -3.01 19.81
C ILE A 148 6.15 -1.92 18.78
N ARG A 149 5.97 -0.66 19.17
CA ARG A 149 6.22 0.47 18.27
C ARG A 149 7.68 0.62 17.89
N ALA A 150 8.59 0.40 18.85
CA ALA A 150 10.02 0.43 18.61
C ALA A 150 10.45 -0.70 17.65
N LEU A 151 10.02 -1.94 17.94
CA LEU A 151 10.34 -3.10 17.13
C LEU A 151 9.72 -3.01 15.72
N GLY A 152 8.46 -2.61 15.62
CA GLY A 152 7.78 -2.39 14.34
C GLY A 152 8.48 -1.32 13.50
N SER A 153 8.85 -0.20 14.11
CA SER A 153 9.60 0.86 13.42
C SER A 153 10.96 0.36 12.91
N MET A 154 11.71 -0.38 13.74
CA MET A 154 13.06 -0.85 13.41
C MET A 154 13.04 -1.94 12.31
N LEU A 155 12.12 -2.90 12.39
CA LEU A 155 12.12 -4.08 11.53
C LEU A 155 11.28 -3.93 10.26
N PHE A 156 10.24 -3.10 10.29
CA PHE A 156 9.25 -3.03 9.21
C PHE A 156 9.47 -1.84 8.27
N LYS A 157 9.77 -0.65 8.80
CA LYS A 157 10.00 0.55 7.97
C LYS A 157 11.07 0.35 6.90
N PRO A 158 12.23 -0.29 7.18
CA PRO A 158 13.25 -0.50 6.15
C PRO A 158 12.82 -1.46 5.03
N ARG A 159 11.73 -2.22 5.23
CA ARG A 159 11.19 -3.21 4.29
C ARG A 159 10.02 -2.69 3.45
N LEU A 160 9.49 -1.51 3.76
CA LEU A 160 8.40 -0.90 2.99
C LEU A 160 8.77 -0.80 1.51
N GLY A 161 7.87 -1.27 0.64
CA GLY A 161 8.03 -1.31 -0.80
C GLY A 161 8.96 -2.40 -1.32
N LYS A 162 9.64 -3.17 -0.46
CA LYS A 162 10.64 -4.18 -0.84
C LYS A 162 10.12 -5.62 -0.80
N SER A 163 8.97 -5.87 -0.19
CA SER A 163 8.43 -7.22 -0.03
C SER A 163 6.91 -7.20 0.03
N HIS A 164 6.27 -8.27 -0.42
CA HIS A 164 4.83 -8.44 -0.27
C HIS A 164 4.49 -8.78 1.18
N MET A 165 3.58 -8.00 1.77
CA MET A 165 2.95 -8.40 3.03
C MET A 165 2.21 -9.73 2.81
N LYS A 166 2.46 -10.70 3.70
CA LYS A 166 1.81 -12.00 3.64
C LYS A 166 0.48 -11.93 4.38
N PRO A 167 -0.59 -12.52 3.83
CA PRO A 167 -1.88 -12.58 4.52
C PRO A 167 -1.83 -13.57 5.70
N GLY A 168 -2.84 -13.49 6.57
CA GLY A 168 -3.02 -14.42 7.69
C GLY A 168 -2.64 -13.89 9.06
N ILE A 169 -2.35 -12.60 9.18
CA ILE A 169 -2.18 -11.94 10.48
C ILE A 169 -3.53 -11.91 11.20
N LYS A 170 -3.59 -12.52 12.38
CA LYS A 170 -4.77 -12.43 13.26
C LYS A 170 -4.71 -11.12 14.03
N LEU A 171 -5.69 -10.25 13.80
CA LEU A 171 -5.83 -9.02 14.57
C LEU A 171 -6.37 -9.33 15.98
N PRO A 172 -5.89 -8.64 17.02
CA PRO A 172 -6.50 -8.73 18.34
C PRO A 172 -7.89 -8.07 18.32
N SER A 173 -8.74 -8.44 19.29
CA SER A 173 -10.09 -7.86 19.43
C SER A 173 -10.08 -6.34 19.60
N SER A 174 -9.03 -5.78 20.22
CA SER A 174 -8.83 -4.33 20.36
C SER A 174 -8.61 -3.60 19.03
N ALA A 175 -8.32 -4.33 17.94
CA ALA A 175 -8.15 -3.79 16.60
C ALA A 175 -9.40 -3.98 15.72
N ALA A 176 -10.56 -4.31 16.31
CA ALA A 176 -11.80 -4.55 15.58
C ALA A 176 -12.25 -3.36 14.70
N ALA A 177 -11.91 -2.12 15.08
CA ALA A 177 -12.19 -0.93 14.29
C ALA A 177 -11.53 -0.93 12.89
N LEU A 178 -10.48 -1.75 12.71
CA LEU A 178 -9.79 -1.93 11.44
C LEU A 178 -10.46 -2.99 10.55
N LEU A 179 -11.41 -3.77 11.07
CA LEU A 179 -12.15 -4.73 10.25
C LEU A 179 -13.14 -4.00 9.34
N PRO A 180 -13.34 -4.47 8.10
CA PRO A 180 -14.40 -3.92 7.26
C PRO A 180 -15.78 -4.21 7.87
N PRO A 181 -16.80 -3.40 7.56
CA PRO A 181 -18.19 -3.71 7.90
C PRO A 181 -18.63 -5.08 7.36
N ASP A 182 -19.65 -5.67 7.98
CA ASP A 182 -20.16 -6.99 7.61
C ASP A 182 -20.67 -7.04 6.15
N GLU A 183 -21.24 -5.93 5.67
CA GLU A 183 -21.72 -5.79 4.29
C GLU A 183 -21.23 -4.47 3.69
N VAL A 184 -20.56 -4.56 2.54
CA VAL A 184 -20.13 -3.42 1.73
C VAL A 184 -20.27 -3.81 0.26
N SER A 185 -20.96 -2.97 -0.53
CA SER A 185 -21.05 -3.14 -1.98
C SER A 185 -19.69 -2.88 -2.65
N VAL A 186 -19.51 -3.36 -3.88
CA VAL A 186 -18.26 -3.10 -4.62
C VAL A 186 -18.16 -1.62 -4.96
N GLU A 187 -19.30 -1.01 -5.31
CA GLU A 187 -19.47 0.39 -5.65
C GLU A 187 -19.07 1.30 -4.48
N ASP A 188 -19.58 1.01 -3.27
CA ASP A 188 -19.23 1.79 -2.07
C ASP A 188 -17.75 1.66 -1.72
N GLY A 189 -17.20 0.44 -1.83
CA GLY A 189 -15.78 0.20 -1.61
C GLY A 189 -14.88 0.94 -2.62
N LEU A 190 -15.25 0.91 -3.91
CA LEU A 190 -14.57 1.65 -4.97
C LEU A 190 -14.63 3.16 -4.71
N ALA A 191 -15.82 3.69 -4.42
CA ALA A 191 -16.03 5.10 -4.14
C ALA A 191 -15.22 5.55 -2.91
N ALA A 192 -15.21 4.76 -1.84
CA ALA A 192 -14.44 5.06 -0.63
C ALA A 192 -12.94 5.13 -0.93
N LEU A 193 -12.37 4.15 -1.63
CA LEU A 193 -10.93 4.11 -1.91
C LEU A 193 -10.51 5.19 -2.92
N ARG A 194 -11.31 5.41 -3.98
CA ARG A 194 -11.10 6.52 -4.92
C ARG A 194 -11.17 7.88 -4.23
N GLY A 195 -12.07 8.05 -3.25
CA GLY A 195 -12.17 9.26 -2.46
C GLY A 195 -10.88 9.61 -1.72
N GLN A 196 -10.21 8.61 -1.11
CA GLN A 196 -8.94 8.87 -0.42
C GLN A 196 -7.80 9.15 -1.41
N LEU A 197 -7.77 8.45 -2.55
CA LEU A 197 -6.79 8.72 -3.61
C LEU A 197 -6.96 10.13 -4.20
N ALA A 198 -8.19 10.59 -4.39
CA ALA A 198 -8.48 11.94 -4.87
C ALA A 198 -7.99 13.03 -3.89
N ARG A 199 -8.11 12.81 -2.58
CA ARG A 199 -7.53 13.71 -1.57
C ARG A 199 -6.01 13.79 -1.68
N ILE A 200 -5.34 12.65 -1.87
CA ILE A 200 -3.88 12.60 -2.05
C ILE A 200 -3.47 13.32 -3.34
N ASP A 201 -4.20 13.11 -4.44
CA ASP A 201 -3.96 13.79 -5.72
C ASP A 201 -4.16 15.31 -5.60
N ALA A 202 -5.10 15.75 -4.78
CA ALA A 202 -5.32 17.16 -4.46
C ALA A 202 -4.21 17.79 -3.59
N GLY A 203 -3.20 16.99 -3.20
CA GLY A 203 -2.02 17.45 -2.47
C GLY A 203 -2.05 17.17 -0.97
N GLU A 204 -3.10 16.53 -0.44
CA GLU A 204 -3.18 16.20 0.98
C GLU A 204 -2.10 15.19 1.37
N LYS A 205 -1.47 15.41 2.53
CA LYS A 205 -0.36 14.59 3.02
C LYS A 205 -0.75 13.76 4.24
N MET A 206 -0.58 12.45 4.11
CA MET A 206 -0.64 11.50 5.22
C MET A 206 0.48 11.79 6.23
N THR A 207 0.12 12.36 7.39
CA THR A 207 1.08 12.81 8.41
C THR A 207 0.82 12.23 9.80
N HIS A 208 -0.32 11.56 10.00
CA HIS A 208 -0.66 11.01 11.29
C HIS A 208 0.24 9.81 11.65
N ALA A 209 0.58 9.70 12.93
CA ALA A 209 1.44 8.63 13.41
C ALA A 209 0.68 7.29 13.39
N SER A 210 1.31 6.27 12.81
CA SER A 210 0.81 4.90 12.84
C SER A 210 0.77 4.38 14.29
N PRO A 211 -0.33 3.72 14.72
CA PRO A 211 -0.41 3.09 16.03
C PRO A 211 0.70 2.07 16.30
N VAL A 212 1.21 1.44 15.24
CA VAL A 212 2.24 0.38 15.30
C VAL A 212 3.58 0.89 14.80
N LEU A 213 3.64 1.66 13.71
CA LEU A 213 4.90 2.10 13.11
C LEU A 213 5.34 3.49 13.56
N GLY A 214 4.57 4.16 14.41
CA GLY A 214 4.88 5.52 14.88
C GLY A 214 4.88 6.55 13.74
N LYS A 215 5.69 7.60 13.87
CA LYS A 215 5.80 8.67 12.86
C LYS A 215 6.29 8.10 11.53
N MET A 216 5.64 8.48 10.45
CA MET A 216 5.99 8.09 9.08
C MET A 216 5.91 9.31 8.18
N THR A 217 6.80 9.40 7.19
CA THR A 217 6.66 10.41 6.13
C THR A 217 5.49 10.05 5.21
N HIS A 218 5.03 11.01 4.42
CA HIS A 218 4.00 10.75 3.41
C HIS A 218 4.42 9.63 2.45
N GLU A 219 5.68 9.62 2.01
CA GLU A 219 6.23 8.63 1.09
C GLU A 219 6.27 7.24 1.73
N GLN A 220 6.61 7.16 3.02
CA GLN A 220 6.54 5.90 3.76
C GLN A 220 5.10 5.39 3.89
N TRP A 221 4.13 6.29 4.09
CA TRP A 221 2.71 5.94 4.08
C TRP A 221 2.26 5.45 2.71
N VAL A 222 2.68 6.10 1.62
CA VAL A 222 2.41 5.62 0.24
C VAL A 222 2.92 4.20 0.07
N LEU A 223 4.17 3.91 0.44
CA LEU A 223 4.74 2.57 0.32
C LEU A 223 3.96 1.54 1.16
N LEU A 224 3.56 1.91 2.38
CA LEU A 224 2.75 1.04 3.23
C LEU A 224 1.39 0.71 2.59
N HIS A 225 0.69 1.71 2.07
CA HIS A 225 -0.61 1.50 1.43
C HIS A 225 -0.49 0.67 0.16
N LEU A 226 0.57 0.86 -0.62
CA LEU A 226 0.84 0.01 -1.78
C LEU A 226 1.05 -1.44 -1.34
N ASP A 227 1.93 -1.71 -0.37
CA ASP A 227 2.15 -3.06 0.14
C ASP A 227 0.88 -3.71 0.72
N HIS A 228 0.07 -2.93 1.43
CA HIS A 228 -1.21 -3.36 2.01
C HIS A 228 -2.23 -3.68 0.92
N CYS A 229 -2.40 -2.81 -0.07
CA CYS A 229 -3.29 -3.04 -1.21
C CYS A 229 -2.81 -4.23 -2.05
N ARG A 230 -1.50 -4.38 -2.29
CA ARG A 230 -0.92 -5.53 -3.01
C ARG A 230 -1.30 -6.86 -2.37
N MET A 231 -1.29 -6.92 -1.04
CA MET A 231 -1.69 -8.10 -0.27
C MET A 231 -3.20 -8.36 -0.43
N HIS A 232 -4.05 -7.37 -0.17
CA HIS A 232 -5.50 -7.58 -0.19
C HIS A 232 -6.06 -7.81 -1.59
N PHE A 233 -5.56 -7.10 -2.60
CA PHE A 233 -6.03 -7.26 -3.99
C PHE A 233 -5.55 -8.58 -4.59
N GLY A 234 -4.61 -9.27 -3.94
CA GLY A 234 -4.20 -10.60 -4.35
C GLY A 234 -5.27 -11.68 -4.17
N PHE A 235 -6.32 -11.35 -3.42
CA PHE A 235 -7.54 -12.14 -3.27
C PHE A 235 -8.60 -11.85 -4.33
N LEU A 236 -8.41 -10.85 -5.20
CA LEU A 236 -9.37 -10.52 -6.24
C LEU A 236 -8.97 -11.14 -7.58
N ARG A 237 -9.96 -11.51 -8.39
CA ARG A 237 -9.84 -11.89 -9.81
C ARG A 237 -10.67 -10.93 -10.63
N TYR A 238 -10.00 -10.19 -11.51
CA TYR A 238 -10.53 -9.14 -12.37
C TYR A 238 -9.60 -9.01 -13.58
#